data_AF-A0A8C5GVY1-F1
#
_entry.id   AF-A0A8C5GVY1-F1
#
_cell.length_a   1.000
_cell.length_b   1.000
_cell.length_c   1.000
_cell.angle_alpha   90.00
_cell.angle_beta   90.00
_cell.angle_gamma   90.00
#
_symmetry.space_group_name_H-M   'P 1'
#
loop_
_entity.id
_entity.type
_entity.pdbx_description
1 polymer ?
#
loop_
_entity_poly.entity_id
_entity_poly.type
_entity_poly.pdbx_seq_one_letter_code
_entity_poly.pdbx_strand_id
1 'polypeptide(L)'
;IRESEKKAAAPGEVPCDVCTGTKVKALKSCLDCVVSYCETHLEPHLTASGLRRHQLVEPVENLESRMCPKHSKPLELFCLSDQTRVCLMCSVLEHRSHQLVPLGEYLFEEKKVYLQQMIEKRREKLEEIRESVRIRKEAADRAKAEGVEMFIALMELVRRGLKELMKTMEEQQEAEEREAEGLIKELEEEISELMKRSSEVEQLSHSEDHLLQHFCSLKAPPATKDWTEVMVHPSSYEGTVLRAVAQLEDTLSDEMMTIKMLEMKRLQQFAVDVTLDPLTANPYLVLSDDGKQVYCSDVWKNLPDNPKRFSKYINVLGKQNFSSGRFYFEVQVKGKTDWDLGVVKESINRKEYIAATPKNDYLNMLNSLLWFMYAGNFKPINEVSSLGGKSQR
;
A
#
# COMPACT_ATOMS: atom_id res chain seq x y z
N ILE A 1 70.17 41.76 -34.95
CA ILE A 1 69.34 40.59 -35.35
C ILE A 1 69.00 39.85 -34.07
N ARG A 2 67.78 40.01 -33.54
CA ARG A 2 67.25 39.16 -32.47
C ARG A 2 66.10 38.37 -33.09
N GLU A 3 66.37 37.15 -33.49
CA GLU A 3 65.31 36.17 -33.76
C GLU A 3 64.62 35.89 -32.42
N SER A 4 63.45 36.50 -32.20
CA SER A 4 62.56 36.08 -31.14
C SER A 4 62.11 34.65 -31.44
N GLU A 5 62.43 33.70 -30.56
CA GLU A 5 61.98 32.31 -30.67
C GLU A 5 60.46 32.26 -30.86
N LYS A 6 60.03 31.92 -32.08
CA LYS A 6 58.62 31.80 -32.46
C LYS A 6 58.03 30.53 -31.82
N LYS A 7 57.36 30.68 -30.68
CA LYS A 7 56.68 29.57 -29.97
C LYS A 7 55.49 29.04 -30.78
N ALA A 8 55.34 27.71 -30.83
CA ALA A 8 54.20 27.05 -31.45
C ALA A 8 52.87 27.47 -30.76
N ALA A 9 51.78 27.48 -31.53
CA ALA A 9 50.43 27.70 -30.98
C ALA A 9 50.09 26.62 -29.93
N ALA A 10 49.56 27.05 -28.79
CA ALA A 10 49.12 26.14 -27.72
C ALA A 10 47.75 25.49 -28.03
N PRO A 11 47.37 24.38 -27.36
CA PRO A 11 46.04 23.80 -27.50
C PRO A 11 44.94 24.84 -27.19
N GLY A 12 43.99 25.01 -28.12
CA GLY A 12 42.93 26.02 -28.04
C GLY A 12 43.31 27.40 -28.62
N GLU A 13 44.53 27.59 -29.10
CA GLU A 13 44.92 28.78 -29.88
C GLU A 13 44.79 28.54 -31.38
N VAL A 14 44.25 29.51 -32.11
CA VAL A 14 44.16 29.44 -33.57
C VAL A 14 45.56 29.58 -34.19
N PRO A 15 46.05 28.60 -34.95
CA PRO A 15 47.35 28.67 -35.60
C PRO A 15 47.31 29.58 -36.84
N CYS A 16 48.46 30.15 -37.22
CA CYS A 16 48.62 30.84 -38.50
C CYS A 16 48.61 29.83 -39.66
N ASP A 17 47.77 30.06 -40.67
CA ASP A 17 47.61 29.12 -41.78
C ASP A 17 48.72 29.24 -42.82
N VAL A 18 49.40 30.39 -42.88
CA VAL A 18 50.48 30.68 -43.86
C VAL A 18 51.84 30.12 -43.42
N CYS A 19 52.04 29.81 -42.13
CA CYS A 19 53.31 29.27 -41.65
C CYS A 19 53.59 27.89 -42.29
N THR A 20 54.73 27.77 -42.98
CA THR A 20 55.16 26.54 -43.67
C THR A 20 55.90 25.55 -42.76
N GLY A 21 56.29 25.96 -41.56
CA GLY A 21 56.92 25.13 -40.53
C GLY A 21 56.11 25.10 -39.25
N THR A 22 56.74 25.36 -38.09
CA THR A 22 56.04 25.50 -36.80
C THR A 22 54.97 26.58 -36.90
N LYS A 23 53.70 26.17 -36.81
CA LYS A 23 52.57 27.11 -36.81
C LYS A 23 52.52 27.85 -35.48
N VAL A 24 52.73 29.15 -35.55
CA VAL A 24 52.61 30.05 -34.40
C VAL A 24 51.18 30.53 -34.23
N LYS A 25 50.85 31.08 -33.07
CA LYS A 25 49.55 31.70 -32.79
C LYS A 25 49.20 32.79 -33.80
N ALA A 26 47.99 32.74 -34.34
CA ALA A 26 47.41 33.81 -35.15
C ALA A 26 46.99 34.99 -34.25
N LEU A 27 47.19 36.21 -34.75
CA LEU A 27 46.73 37.43 -34.09
C LEU A 27 45.41 37.94 -34.65
N LYS A 28 45.16 37.73 -35.95
CA LYS A 28 43.90 38.08 -36.61
C LYS A 28 43.58 37.07 -37.69
N SER A 29 42.29 36.90 -37.99
CA SER A 29 41.84 36.25 -39.21
C SER A 29 41.25 37.27 -40.18
N CYS A 30 41.53 37.11 -41.46
CA CYS A 30 40.97 37.94 -42.52
C CYS A 30 39.74 37.25 -43.10
N LEU A 31 38.60 37.92 -43.11
CA LEU A 31 37.37 37.37 -43.69
C LEU A 31 37.42 37.30 -45.22
N ASP A 32 38.11 38.24 -45.87
CA ASP A 32 38.24 38.25 -47.33
C ASP A 32 39.20 37.17 -47.85
N CYS A 33 40.31 36.92 -47.15
CA CYS A 33 41.24 35.85 -47.49
C CYS A 33 40.82 34.49 -46.91
N VAL A 34 39.94 34.47 -45.91
CA VAL A 34 39.51 33.28 -45.17
C VAL A 34 40.72 32.56 -44.54
N VAL A 35 41.65 33.36 -43.99
CA VAL A 35 42.96 32.89 -43.49
C VAL A 35 43.30 33.58 -42.17
N SER A 36 43.92 32.82 -41.26
CA SER A 36 44.44 33.30 -39.98
C SER A 36 45.94 33.59 -40.05
N TYR A 37 46.34 34.76 -39.56
CA TYR A 37 47.69 35.30 -39.70
C TYR A 37 48.33 35.55 -38.34
N CYS A 38 49.57 35.11 -38.17
CA CYS A 38 50.45 35.60 -37.10
C CYS A 38 50.97 37.00 -37.44
N GLU A 39 51.62 37.66 -36.48
CA GLU A 39 52.14 39.03 -36.64
C GLU A 39 52.89 39.27 -37.95
N THR A 40 53.85 38.40 -38.29
CA THR A 40 54.66 38.55 -39.51
C THR A 40 53.80 38.44 -40.78
N HIS A 41 52.84 37.51 -40.84
CA HIS A 41 51.99 37.33 -42.02
C HIS A 41 50.79 38.28 -42.05
N LEU A 42 50.51 38.96 -40.93
CA LEU A 42 49.47 39.98 -40.83
C LEU A 42 49.99 41.34 -41.32
N GLU A 43 51.29 41.61 -41.20
CA GLU A 43 51.90 42.89 -41.58
C GLU A 43 51.46 43.40 -42.97
N PRO A 44 51.40 42.59 -44.05
CA PRO A 44 50.95 43.07 -45.36
C PRO A 44 49.50 43.59 -45.36
N HIS A 45 48.62 43.02 -44.53
CA HIS A 45 47.23 43.51 -44.36
C HIS A 45 47.17 44.85 -43.64
N LEU A 46 48.22 45.23 -42.91
CA LEU A 46 48.32 46.50 -42.20
C LEU A 46 49.09 47.55 -43.00
N THR A 47 50.02 47.15 -43.88
CA THR A 47 50.93 48.07 -44.56
C THR A 47 50.59 48.28 -46.05
N ALA A 48 50.14 47.24 -46.77
CA ALA A 48 49.86 47.33 -48.20
C ALA A 48 48.48 47.98 -48.48
N SER A 49 48.46 49.00 -49.32
CA SER A 49 47.24 49.76 -49.66
C SER A 49 46.09 48.89 -50.19
N GLY A 50 46.41 47.83 -50.94
CA GLY A 50 45.42 46.89 -51.48
C GLY A 50 44.80 45.95 -50.45
N LEU A 51 45.49 45.64 -49.36
CA LEU A 51 45.06 44.69 -48.33
C LEU A 51 44.50 45.37 -47.07
N ARG A 52 44.80 46.65 -46.85
CA ARG A 52 44.24 47.46 -45.75
C ARG A 52 42.72 47.53 -45.70
N ARG A 53 42.05 47.26 -46.83
CA ARG A 53 40.59 47.23 -46.94
C ARG A 53 39.98 45.89 -46.51
N HIS A 54 40.80 44.87 -46.29
CA HIS A 54 40.31 43.57 -45.85
C HIS A 54 39.84 43.63 -44.41
N GLN A 55 38.78 42.88 -44.11
CA GLN A 55 38.19 42.84 -42.78
C GLN A 55 38.94 41.83 -41.91
N LEU A 56 39.65 42.36 -40.91
CA LEU A 56 40.36 41.58 -39.90
C LEU A 56 39.50 41.44 -38.63
N VAL A 57 39.37 40.22 -38.13
CA VAL A 57 38.66 39.88 -36.89
C VAL A 57 39.59 39.14 -35.93
N GLU A 58 39.14 38.96 -34.68
CA GLU A 58 39.82 38.05 -33.74
C GLU A 58 39.99 36.66 -34.37
N PRO A 59 41.05 35.91 -34.04
CA PRO A 59 41.28 34.61 -34.63
C PRO A 59 40.12 33.65 -34.36
N VAL A 60 39.58 33.03 -35.42
CA VAL A 60 38.48 32.07 -35.29
C VAL A 60 38.88 30.71 -35.87
N GLU A 61 38.68 29.65 -35.11
CA GLU A 61 38.88 28.28 -35.60
C GLU A 61 37.88 27.93 -36.70
N ASN A 62 38.37 27.20 -37.71
CA ASN A 62 37.59 26.72 -38.85
C ASN A 62 36.85 27.85 -39.57
N LEU A 63 37.53 28.99 -39.81
CA LEU A 63 36.92 30.16 -40.43
C LEU A 63 36.21 29.85 -41.75
N GLU A 64 36.79 28.99 -42.59
CA GLU A 64 36.19 28.55 -43.85
C GLU A 64 34.78 27.97 -43.68
N SER A 65 34.58 27.12 -42.67
CA SER A 65 33.25 26.53 -42.34
C SER A 65 32.21 27.55 -41.86
N ARG A 66 32.65 28.76 -41.49
CA ARG A 66 31.80 29.86 -41.02
C ARG A 66 31.51 30.88 -42.12
N MET A 67 32.05 30.68 -43.32
CA MET A 67 31.79 31.51 -44.49
C MET A 67 30.74 30.86 -45.38
N CYS A 68 29.85 31.68 -45.94
CA CYS A 68 28.89 31.22 -46.93
C CYS A 68 29.63 30.80 -48.20
N PRO A 69 29.46 29.56 -48.70
CA PRO A 69 30.17 29.09 -49.89
C PRO A 69 29.72 29.82 -51.17
N LYS A 70 28.51 30.40 -51.17
CA LYS A 70 27.97 31.14 -52.33
C LYS A 70 28.40 32.60 -52.36
N HIS A 71 28.47 33.24 -51.20
CA HIS A 71 28.61 34.70 -51.09
C HIS A 71 29.92 35.16 -50.46
N SER A 72 30.73 34.23 -49.93
CA SER A 72 31.96 34.51 -49.18
C SER A 72 31.74 35.57 -48.08
N LYS A 73 30.59 35.49 -47.41
CA LYS A 73 30.22 36.34 -46.27
C LYS A 73 29.99 35.49 -45.01
N PRO A 74 30.24 36.02 -43.80
CA PRO A 74 30.03 35.28 -42.57
C PRO A 74 28.60 34.74 -42.43
N LEU A 75 28.49 33.52 -41.91
CA LEU A 75 27.23 32.89 -41.56
C LEU A 75 26.79 33.38 -40.18
N GLU A 76 25.97 34.44 -40.14
CA GLU A 76 25.57 35.14 -38.90
C GLU A 76 24.13 34.84 -38.48
N LEU A 77 23.35 34.18 -39.34
CA LEU A 77 21.93 33.88 -39.11
C LEU A 77 21.70 32.37 -39.15
N PHE A 78 20.68 31.90 -38.41
CA PHE A 78 20.18 30.54 -38.48
C PHE A 78 18.77 30.54 -39.08
N CYS A 79 18.58 29.76 -40.14
CA CYS A 79 17.28 29.56 -40.75
C CYS A 79 16.53 28.44 -40.03
N LEU A 80 15.41 28.76 -39.38
CA LEU A 80 14.63 27.75 -38.64
C LEU A 80 13.91 26.76 -39.55
N SER A 81 13.50 27.20 -40.74
CA SER A 81 12.82 26.37 -41.74
C SER A 81 13.73 25.27 -42.30
N ASP A 82 14.93 25.63 -42.74
CA ASP A 82 15.87 24.71 -43.38
C ASP A 82 16.90 24.11 -42.41
N GLN A 83 16.92 24.57 -41.16
CA GLN A 83 17.88 24.19 -40.12
C GLN A 83 19.35 24.37 -40.52
N THR A 84 19.65 25.43 -41.26
CA THR A 84 21.00 25.75 -41.74
C THR A 84 21.45 27.15 -41.32
N ARG A 85 22.78 27.36 -41.28
CA ARG A 85 23.36 28.68 -41.07
C ARG A 85 23.44 29.41 -42.41
N VAL A 86 23.12 30.70 -42.41
CA VAL A 86 23.06 31.52 -43.63
C VAL A 86 23.70 32.90 -43.40
N CYS A 87 24.23 33.51 -44.46
CA CYS A 87 24.74 34.89 -44.39
C CYS A 87 23.63 35.90 -44.66
N LEU A 88 23.91 37.19 -44.42
CA LEU A 88 22.95 38.28 -44.65
C LEU A 88 22.53 38.44 -46.13
N MET A 89 23.30 37.90 -47.08
CA MET A 89 22.90 37.90 -48.49
C MET A 89 21.91 36.76 -48.79
N CYS A 90 22.14 35.57 -48.21
CA CYS A 90 21.20 34.46 -48.30
C CYS A 90 19.82 34.82 -47.71
N SER A 91 19.78 35.63 -46.65
CA SER A 91 18.52 36.03 -46.02
C SER A 91 17.60 36.84 -46.93
N VAL A 92 18.17 37.68 -47.82
CA VAL A 92 17.39 38.54 -48.71
C VAL A 92 17.09 37.89 -50.07
N LEU A 93 17.96 36.98 -50.53
CA LEU A 93 17.82 36.33 -51.84
C LEU A 93 17.06 35.01 -51.79
N GLU A 94 17.50 34.08 -50.93
CA GLU A 94 17.04 32.68 -50.95
C GLU A 94 16.09 32.35 -49.80
N HIS A 95 16.26 33.00 -48.65
CA HIS A 95 15.50 32.72 -47.42
C HIS A 95 14.56 33.87 -47.01
N ARG A 96 14.09 34.66 -47.99
CA ARG A 96 13.33 35.91 -47.74
C ARG A 96 12.02 35.69 -46.97
N SER A 97 11.39 34.53 -47.16
CA SER A 97 10.14 34.14 -46.48
C SER A 97 10.36 33.23 -45.28
N HIS A 98 11.60 32.86 -44.96
CA HIS A 98 11.89 31.95 -43.85
C HIS A 98 12.12 32.73 -42.56
N GLN A 99 11.81 32.09 -41.42
CA GLN A 99 12.11 32.68 -40.13
C GLN A 99 13.61 32.54 -39.85
N LEU A 100 14.28 33.69 -39.81
CA LEU A 100 15.71 33.79 -39.54
C LEU A 100 15.91 34.37 -38.15
N VAL A 101 16.81 33.75 -37.40
CA VAL A 101 17.21 34.23 -36.08
C VAL A 101 18.71 34.50 -36.10
N PRO A 102 19.20 35.60 -35.52
CA PRO A 102 20.63 35.79 -35.34
C PRO A 102 21.24 34.60 -34.61
N LEU A 103 22.43 34.18 -35.03
CA LEU A 103 23.25 33.23 -34.27
C LEU A 103 23.75 33.94 -33.01
N GLY A 104 22.86 34.05 -32.03
CA GLY A 104 23.09 34.71 -30.75
C GLY A 104 22.82 33.78 -29.58
N GLU A 105 23.45 34.08 -28.45
CA GLU A 105 23.36 33.35 -27.19
C GLU A 105 21.91 33.25 -26.65
N TYR A 106 21.03 34.19 -27.03
CA TYR A 106 19.67 34.33 -26.52
C TYR A 106 18.79 33.07 -26.67
N LEU A 107 18.84 32.39 -27.82
CA LEU A 107 18.05 31.16 -28.05
C LEU A 107 18.58 29.96 -27.25
N PHE A 108 19.87 29.96 -26.93
CA PHE A 108 20.48 28.94 -26.09
C PHE A 108 20.12 29.18 -24.62
N GLU A 109 20.09 30.44 -24.17
CA GLU A 109 19.73 30.78 -22.79
C GLU A 109 18.25 30.47 -22.49
N GLU A 110 17.30 30.74 -23.39
CA GLU A 110 15.89 30.36 -23.16
C GLU A 110 15.70 28.84 -23.04
N LYS A 111 16.32 28.06 -23.95
CA LYS A 111 16.26 26.60 -23.90
C LYS A 111 16.94 26.05 -22.65
N LYS A 112 18.06 26.64 -22.23
CA LYS A 112 18.77 26.27 -21.00
C LYS A 112 17.92 26.54 -19.76
N VAL A 113 17.25 27.68 -19.67
CA VAL A 113 16.30 27.99 -18.59
C VAL A 113 15.15 26.98 -18.56
N TYR A 114 14.56 26.67 -19.73
CA TYR A 114 13.49 25.67 -19.83
C TYR A 114 13.94 24.29 -19.33
N LEU A 115 15.12 23.82 -19.76
CA LEU A 115 15.68 22.54 -19.31
C LEU A 115 16.00 22.56 -17.81
N GLN A 116 16.52 23.67 -17.28
CA GLN A 116 16.78 23.82 -15.85
C GLN A 116 15.48 23.73 -15.03
N GLN A 117 14.40 24.41 -15.46
CA GLN A 117 13.09 24.29 -14.81
C GLN A 117 12.54 22.86 -14.86
N MET A 118 12.73 22.17 -15.99
CA MET A 118 12.35 20.77 -16.15
C MET A 118 13.13 19.84 -15.22
N ILE A 119 14.41 20.09 -15.04
CA ILE A 119 15.28 19.34 -14.11
C ILE A 119 14.80 19.59 -12.67
N GLU A 120 14.52 20.83 -12.29
CA GLU A 120 14.09 21.16 -10.93
C GLU A 120 12.77 20.49 -10.58
N LYS A 121 11.76 20.58 -11.46
CA LYS A 121 10.48 19.86 -11.28
C LYS A 121 10.66 18.35 -11.13
N ARG A 122 11.64 17.76 -11.82
CA ARG A 122 11.95 16.32 -11.72
C ARG A 122 12.67 15.99 -10.42
N ARG A 123 13.52 16.88 -9.90
CA ARG A 123 14.16 16.74 -8.59
C ARG A 123 13.14 16.81 -7.47
N GLU A 124 12.24 17.79 -7.49
CA GLU A 124 11.11 17.89 -6.57
C GLU A 124 10.28 16.61 -6.55
N LYS A 125 9.91 16.10 -7.74
CA LYS A 125 9.12 14.88 -7.83
C LYS A 125 9.87 13.65 -7.31
N LEU A 126 11.18 13.60 -7.52
CA LEU A 126 12.04 12.53 -7.04
C LEU A 126 12.13 12.52 -5.51
N GLU A 127 12.23 13.69 -4.87
CA GLU A 127 12.17 13.79 -3.40
C GLU A 127 10.79 13.43 -2.85
N GLU A 128 9.71 13.86 -3.50
CA GLU A 128 8.33 13.45 -3.13
C GLU A 128 8.16 11.92 -3.16
N ILE A 129 8.67 11.26 -4.22
CA ILE A 129 8.60 9.80 -4.35
C ILE A 129 9.45 9.12 -3.28
N ARG A 130 10.67 9.61 -3.01
CA ARG A 130 11.54 9.07 -1.96
C ARG A 130 10.88 9.13 -0.59
N GLU A 131 10.30 10.28 -0.27
CA GLU A 131 9.59 10.48 0.99
C GLU A 131 8.34 9.58 1.09
N SER A 132 7.57 9.46 0.01
CA SER A 132 6.44 8.52 -0.07
C SER A 132 6.86 7.07 0.13
N VAL A 133 8.00 6.64 -0.40
CA VAL A 133 8.54 5.29 -0.18
C VAL A 133 8.94 5.11 1.29
N ARG A 134 9.61 6.10 1.90
CA ARG A 134 10.00 6.08 3.31
C ARG A 134 8.78 5.94 4.22
N ILE A 135 7.77 6.81 4.06
CA ILE A 135 6.53 6.78 4.86
C ILE A 135 5.82 5.43 4.70
N ARG A 136 5.73 4.89 3.48
CA ARG A 136 5.11 3.57 3.23
C ARG A 136 5.86 2.44 3.92
N LYS A 137 7.20 2.46 3.90
CA LYS A 137 8.02 1.47 4.59
C LYS A 137 7.77 1.52 6.10
N GLU A 138 7.83 2.71 6.69
CA GLU A 138 7.56 2.90 8.12
C GLU A 138 6.14 2.50 8.51
N ALA A 139 5.15 2.79 7.66
CA ALA A 139 3.77 2.35 7.88
C ALA A 139 3.63 0.82 7.81
N ALA A 140 4.31 0.17 6.87
CA ALA A 140 4.32 -1.29 6.76
C ALA A 140 5.01 -1.95 7.97
N ASP A 141 6.13 -1.39 8.43
CA ASP A 141 6.85 -1.91 9.60
C ASP A 141 6.02 -1.72 10.88
N ARG A 142 5.35 -0.58 11.05
CA ARG A 142 4.38 -0.37 12.14
C ARG A 142 3.23 -1.36 12.10
N ALA A 143 2.59 -1.54 10.95
CA ALA A 143 1.48 -2.49 10.81
C ALA A 143 1.90 -3.93 11.12
N LYS A 144 3.12 -4.33 10.74
CA LYS A 144 3.69 -5.63 11.13
C LYS A 144 3.89 -5.75 12.64
N ALA A 145 4.48 -4.73 13.27
CA ALA A 145 4.71 -4.74 14.72
C ALA A 145 3.39 -4.82 15.50
N GLU A 146 2.42 -3.97 15.17
CA GLU A 146 1.07 -4.00 15.76
C GLU A 146 0.39 -5.36 15.56
N GLY A 147 0.52 -5.95 14.36
CA GLY A 147 0.01 -7.29 14.08
C GLY A 147 0.67 -8.35 14.95
N VAL A 148 2.00 -8.35 15.07
CA VAL A 148 2.74 -9.29 15.91
C VAL A 148 2.35 -9.16 17.37
N GLU A 149 2.28 -7.95 17.92
CA GLU A 149 1.86 -7.69 19.30
C GLU A 149 0.45 -8.26 19.57
N MET A 150 -0.48 -8.05 18.65
CA MET A 150 -1.85 -8.57 18.75
C MET A 150 -1.88 -10.11 18.75
N PHE A 151 -1.13 -10.75 17.86
CA PHE A 151 -1.05 -12.23 17.85
C PHE A 151 -0.38 -12.78 19.10
N ILE A 152 0.62 -12.10 19.65
CA ILE A 152 1.24 -12.49 20.93
C ILE A 152 0.19 -12.46 22.05
N ALA A 153 -0.60 -11.39 22.16
CA ALA A 153 -1.65 -11.27 23.17
C ALA A 153 -2.70 -12.40 23.06
N LEU A 154 -3.15 -12.72 21.85
CA LEU A 154 -4.08 -13.84 21.61
C LEU A 154 -3.46 -15.20 21.98
N MET A 155 -2.19 -15.43 21.64
CA MET A 155 -1.51 -16.66 22.04
C MET A 155 -1.34 -16.77 23.56
N GLU A 156 -1.11 -15.65 24.25
CA GLU A 156 -1.06 -15.61 25.71
C GLU A 156 -2.40 -15.95 26.36
N LEU A 157 -3.52 -15.50 25.79
CA LEU A 157 -4.87 -15.88 26.24
C LEU A 157 -5.07 -17.40 26.19
N VAL A 158 -4.74 -18.03 25.07
CA VAL A 158 -4.84 -19.49 24.92
C VAL A 158 -3.91 -20.21 25.90
N ARG A 159 -2.67 -19.75 26.07
CA ARG A 159 -1.72 -20.33 27.03
C ARG A 159 -2.21 -20.23 28.47
N ARG A 160 -2.79 -19.10 28.87
CA ARG A 160 -3.38 -18.92 30.20
C ARG A 160 -4.56 -19.87 30.41
N GLY A 161 -5.47 -19.95 29.44
CA GLY A 161 -6.61 -20.88 29.51
C GLY A 161 -6.18 -22.34 29.65
N LEU A 162 -5.13 -22.76 28.95
CA LEU A 162 -4.55 -24.10 29.11
C LEU A 162 -3.99 -24.32 30.53
N LYS A 163 -3.24 -23.34 31.06
CA LYS A 163 -2.67 -23.40 32.41
C LYS A 163 -3.76 -23.47 33.48
N GLU A 164 -4.83 -22.71 33.31
CA GLU A 164 -5.99 -22.72 34.21
C GLU A 164 -6.71 -24.07 34.18
N LEU A 165 -6.95 -24.65 33.00
CA LEU A 165 -7.52 -25.99 32.86
C LEU A 165 -6.67 -27.04 33.59
N MET A 166 -5.36 -27.06 33.35
CA MET A 166 -4.46 -28.02 34.02
C MET A 166 -4.53 -27.87 35.54
N LYS A 167 -4.48 -26.63 36.03
CA LYS A 167 -4.58 -26.34 37.47
C LYS A 167 -5.90 -26.84 38.05
N THR A 168 -7.03 -26.59 37.39
CA THR A 168 -8.33 -27.07 37.87
C THR A 168 -8.42 -28.59 37.90
N MET A 169 -7.82 -29.27 36.93
CA MET A 169 -7.77 -30.74 36.92
C MET A 169 -6.90 -31.29 38.05
N GLU A 170 -5.73 -30.69 38.30
CA GLU A 170 -4.84 -31.04 39.41
C GLU A 170 -5.54 -30.82 40.77
N GLU A 171 -6.19 -29.66 40.97
CA GLU A 171 -6.94 -29.36 42.20
C GLU A 171 -8.11 -30.34 42.42
N GLN A 172 -8.81 -30.74 41.36
CA GLN A 172 -9.87 -31.74 41.44
C GLN A 172 -9.32 -33.12 41.81
N GLN A 173 -8.22 -33.54 41.19
CA GLN A 173 -7.56 -34.80 41.49
C GLN A 173 -7.10 -34.85 42.95
N GLU A 174 -6.39 -33.82 43.43
CA GLU A 174 -5.91 -33.76 44.81
C GLU A 174 -7.05 -33.78 45.84
N ALA A 175 -8.20 -33.17 45.51
CA ALA A 175 -9.37 -33.19 46.38
C ALA A 175 -10.01 -34.58 46.46
N GLU A 176 -10.20 -35.23 45.31
CA GLU A 176 -10.74 -36.60 45.21
C GLU A 176 -9.80 -37.62 45.89
N GLU A 177 -8.47 -37.49 45.71
CA GLU A 177 -7.48 -38.33 46.38
C GLU A 177 -7.51 -38.14 47.90
N ARG A 178 -7.57 -36.89 48.38
CA ARG A 178 -7.63 -36.59 49.82
C ARG A 178 -8.90 -37.13 50.48
N GLU A 179 -10.03 -37.09 49.78
CA GLU A 179 -11.29 -37.68 50.24
C GLU A 179 -11.16 -39.21 50.35
N ALA A 180 -10.62 -39.86 49.32
CA ALA A 180 -10.40 -41.31 49.31
C ALA A 180 -9.42 -41.77 50.39
N GLU A 181 -8.30 -41.07 50.58
CA GLU A 181 -7.33 -41.33 51.64
C GLU A 181 -7.96 -41.22 53.04
N GLY A 182 -8.85 -40.26 53.24
CA GLY A 182 -9.62 -40.12 54.48
C GLY A 182 -10.48 -41.33 54.77
N LEU A 183 -11.24 -41.82 53.77
CA LEU A 183 -12.08 -43.01 53.89
C LEU A 183 -11.26 -44.29 54.13
N ILE A 184 -10.13 -44.45 53.42
CA ILE A 184 -9.23 -45.58 53.60
C ILE A 184 -8.70 -45.61 55.04
N LYS A 185 -8.24 -44.46 55.55
CA LYS A 185 -7.70 -44.37 56.91
C LYS A 185 -8.74 -44.71 57.97
N GLU A 186 -9.96 -44.21 57.83
CA GLU A 186 -11.08 -44.56 58.73
C GLU A 186 -11.36 -46.07 58.71
N LEU A 187 -11.38 -46.71 57.53
CA LEU A 187 -11.57 -48.15 57.39
C LEU A 187 -10.43 -48.96 58.01
N GLU A 188 -9.17 -48.56 57.79
CA GLU A 188 -8.00 -49.25 58.35
C GLU A 188 -7.99 -49.21 59.89
N GLU A 189 -8.39 -48.07 60.48
CA GLU A 189 -8.54 -47.91 61.93
C GLU A 189 -9.65 -48.83 62.48
N GLU A 190 -10.81 -48.87 61.83
CA GLU A 190 -11.94 -49.72 62.24
C GLU A 190 -11.62 -51.22 62.09
N ILE A 191 -10.97 -51.64 60.99
CA ILE A 191 -10.51 -53.02 60.80
C ILE A 191 -9.51 -53.40 61.89
N SER A 192 -8.57 -52.51 62.24
CA SER A 192 -7.57 -52.76 63.28
C SER A 192 -8.21 -52.96 64.66
N GLU A 193 -9.22 -52.14 64.99
CA GLU A 193 -9.98 -52.28 66.24
C GLU A 193 -10.79 -53.59 66.28
N LEU A 194 -11.45 -53.94 65.16
CA LEU A 194 -12.17 -55.21 65.02
C LEU A 194 -11.24 -56.43 65.14
N MET A 195 -10.07 -56.40 64.49
CA MET A 195 -9.06 -57.47 64.59
C MET A 195 -8.57 -57.64 66.03
N LYS A 196 -8.26 -56.54 66.73
CA LYS A 196 -7.84 -56.57 68.13
C LYS A 196 -8.90 -57.26 68.99
N ARG A 197 -10.17 -56.86 68.85
CA ARG A 197 -11.28 -57.42 69.63
C ARG A 197 -11.56 -58.88 69.30
N SER A 198 -11.43 -59.28 68.04
CA SER A 198 -11.50 -60.69 67.62
C SER A 198 -10.45 -61.53 68.33
N SER A 199 -9.20 -61.04 68.41
CA SER A 199 -8.13 -61.75 69.12
C SER A 199 -8.36 -61.86 70.63
N GLU A 200 -8.93 -60.83 71.26
CA GLU A 200 -9.32 -60.85 72.68
C GLU A 200 -10.41 -61.90 72.94
N VAL A 201 -11.40 -62.01 72.04
CA VAL A 201 -12.46 -63.03 72.12
C VAL A 201 -11.90 -64.43 71.94
N GLU A 202 -11.01 -64.66 70.96
CA GLU A 202 -10.36 -65.95 70.74
C GLU A 202 -9.58 -66.41 71.98
N GLN A 203 -8.79 -65.51 72.60
CA GLN A 203 -8.04 -65.84 73.82
C GLN A 203 -8.95 -66.23 74.99
N LEU A 204 -10.07 -65.53 75.17
CA LEU A 204 -11.03 -65.82 76.25
C LEU A 204 -11.79 -67.13 76.03
N SER A 205 -11.98 -67.56 74.79
CA SER A 205 -12.65 -68.85 74.47
C SER A 205 -11.88 -70.09 74.94
N HIS A 206 -10.59 -69.96 75.22
CA HIS A 206 -9.72 -71.07 75.66
C HIS A 206 -9.67 -71.23 77.19
N SER A 207 -10.48 -70.48 77.95
CA SER A 207 -10.55 -70.55 79.41
C SER A 207 -12.01 -70.56 79.90
N GLU A 208 -12.46 -71.68 80.49
CA GLU A 208 -13.85 -71.86 80.96
C GLU A 208 -14.23 -70.92 82.13
N ASP A 209 -13.30 -70.62 83.05
CA ASP A 209 -13.55 -69.79 84.24
C ASP A 209 -13.57 -68.28 83.95
N HIS A 210 -12.87 -67.82 82.91
CA HIS A 210 -12.81 -66.39 82.57
C HIS A 210 -13.99 -65.89 81.72
N LEU A 211 -14.74 -66.81 81.10
CA LEU A 211 -15.91 -66.48 80.27
C LEU A 211 -17.01 -65.78 81.06
N LEU A 212 -17.27 -66.19 82.30
CA LEU A 212 -18.36 -65.62 83.12
C LEU A 212 -18.05 -64.21 83.63
N GLN A 213 -16.78 -63.87 83.86
CA GLN A 213 -16.38 -62.59 84.46
C GLN A 213 -16.22 -61.46 83.43
N HIS A 214 -15.83 -61.78 82.20
CA HIS A 214 -15.58 -60.79 81.13
C HIS A 214 -16.71 -60.65 80.11
N PHE A 215 -17.76 -61.49 80.18
CA PHE A 215 -18.88 -61.48 79.24
C PHE A 215 -19.60 -60.13 79.14
N CYS A 216 -19.67 -59.36 80.24
CA CYS A 216 -20.35 -58.05 80.26
C CYS A 216 -19.57 -56.94 79.54
N SER A 217 -18.23 -56.98 79.52
CA SER A 217 -17.40 -56.01 78.78
C SER A 217 -17.45 -56.22 77.27
N LEU A 218 -17.67 -57.47 76.82
CA LEU A 218 -17.67 -57.82 75.40
C LEU A 218 -18.97 -57.48 74.66
N LYS A 219 -20.09 -57.34 75.37
CA LYS A 219 -21.43 -57.14 74.76
C LYS A 219 -21.64 -55.82 74.03
N ALA A 220 -20.90 -54.76 74.36
CA ALA A 220 -21.06 -53.46 73.72
C ALA A 220 -20.30 -53.46 72.38
N PRO A 221 -20.98 -53.44 71.21
CA PRO A 221 -20.30 -53.30 69.93
C PRO A 221 -19.49 -51.99 69.91
N PRO A 222 -18.35 -51.92 69.22
CA PRO A 222 -17.75 -50.62 68.89
C PRO A 222 -18.76 -49.74 68.16
N ALA A 223 -18.61 -48.42 68.24
CA ALA A 223 -19.40 -47.52 67.41
C ALA A 223 -18.90 -47.65 65.96
N THR A 224 -19.50 -48.56 65.19
CA THR A 224 -19.15 -48.83 63.80
C THR A 224 -19.96 -47.94 62.88
N LYS A 225 -19.29 -47.35 61.88
CA LYS A 225 -19.94 -46.56 60.83
C LYS A 225 -20.66 -47.51 59.87
N ASP A 226 -21.85 -47.13 59.40
CA ASP A 226 -22.52 -47.92 58.35
C ASP A 226 -21.88 -47.60 56.99
N TRP A 227 -21.02 -48.52 56.54
CA TRP A 227 -20.32 -48.40 55.25
C TRP A 227 -21.19 -48.74 54.04
N THR A 228 -22.41 -49.27 54.23
CA THR A 228 -23.29 -49.61 53.09
C THR A 228 -23.89 -48.40 52.41
N GLU A 229 -23.97 -47.26 53.11
CA GLU A 229 -24.46 -45.99 52.57
C GLU A 229 -23.34 -45.09 51.99
N VAL A 230 -22.07 -45.44 52.22
CA VAL A 230 -20.92 -44.66 51.74
C VAL A 230 -20.65 -45.01 50.27
N MET A 231 -21.14 -44.17 49.35
CA MET A 231 -20.83 -44.29 47.93
C MET A 231 -19.45 -43.73 47.61
N VAL A 232 -18.57 -44.58 47.07
CA VAL A 232 -17.36 -44.14 46.35
C VAL A 232 -17.82 -43.72 44.95
N HIS A 233 -18.03 -42.42 44.74
CA HIS A 233 -18.41 -41.90 43.43
C HIS A 233 -17.25 -42.06 42.44
N PRO A 234 -17.49 -42.58 41.22
CA PRO A 234 -16.52 -42.46 40.14
C PRO A 234 -16.26 -40.98 39.86
N SER A 235 -14.99 -40.60 39.79
CA SER A 235 -14.59 -39.22 39.50
C SER A 235 -15.22 -38.73 38.21
N SER A 236 -15.92 -37.59 38.28
CA SER A 236 -16.58 -36.98 37.13
C SER A 236 -15.76 -35.80 36.64
N TYR A 237 -14.77 -36.07 35.80
CA TYR A 237 -14.11 -35.06 34.95
C TYR A 237 -15.02 -34.59 33.79
N GLU A 238 -16.23 -35.13 33.71
CA GLU A 238 -17.14 -34.92 32.59
C GLU A 238 -17.50 -33.44 32.43
N GLY A 239 -17.29 -32.95 31.21
CA GLY A 239 -17.54 -31.56 30.85
C GLY A 239 -16.52 -30.54 31.36
N THR A 240 -15.50 -30.89 32.14
CA THR A 240 -14.48 -29.91 32.62
C THR A 240 -13.75 -29.27 31.46
N VAL A 241 -13.26 -30.08 30.50
CA VAL A 241 -12.61 -29.57 29.29
C VAL A 241 -13.56 -28.74 28.44
N LEU A 242 -14.82 -29.20 28.28
CA LEU A 242 -15.81 -28.49 27.47
C LEU A 242 -16.13 -27.10 28.05
N ARG A 243 -16.31 -27.00 29.36
CA ARG A 243 -16.54 -25.72 30.06
C ARG A 243 -15.33 -24.78 29.90
N ALA A 244 -14.11 -25.29 30.04
CA ALA A 244 -12.90 -24.49 29.88
C ALA A 244 -12.73 -23.97 28.43
N VAL A 245 -13.03 -24.81 27.44
CA VAL A 245 -12.99 -24.39 26.02
C VAL A 245 -14.05 -23.33 25.73
N ALA A 246 -15.28 -23.48 26.25
CA ALA A 246 -16.32 -22.47 26.08
C ALA A 246 -15.93 -21.12 26.69
N GLN A 247 -15.36 -21.11 27.90
CA GLN A 247 -14.87 -19.89 28.55
C GLN A 247 -13.73 -19.22 27.75
N LEU A 248 -12.84 -20.02 27.17
CA LEU A 248 -11.78 -19.50 26.30
C LEU A 248 -12.35 -18.90 25.01
N GLU A 249 -13.35 -19.55 24.40
CA GLU A 249 -14.05 -19.05 23.22
C GLU A 249 -14.73 -17.70 23.48
N ASP A 250 -15.43 -17.55 24.60
CA ASP A 250 -16.05 -16.30 25.03
C ASP A 250 -14.99 -15.19 25.17
N THR A 251 -13.90 -15.49 25.89
CA THR A 251 -12.82 -14.52 26.14
C THR A 251 -12.12 -14.11 24.83
N LEU A 252 -11.84 -15.05 23.94
CA LEU A 252 -11.24 -14.76 22.64
C LEU A 252 -12.18 -13.93 21.76
N SER A 253 -13.49 -14.22 21.80
CA SER A 253 -14.49 -13.48 21.05
C SER A 253 -14.55 -12.01 21.48
N ASP A 254 -14.51 -11.74 22.79
CA ASP A 254 -14.50 -10.37 23.33
C ASP A 254 -13.24 -9.59 22.91
N GLU A 255 -12.07 -10.23 22.97
CA GLU A 255 -10.81 -9.62 22.53
C GLU A 255 -10.83 -9.33 21.01
N MET A 256 -11.32 -10.27 20.21
CA MET A 256 -11.49 -10.09 18.77
C MET A 256 -12.46 -8.96 18.43
N MET A 257 -13.53 -8.78 19.20
CA MET A 257 -14.44 -7.64 19.02
C MET A 257 -13.78 -6.31 19.35
N THR A 258 -12.96 -6.27 20.40
CA THR A 258 -12.17 -5.09 20.78
C THR A 258 -11.21 -4.70 19.65
N ILE A 259 -10.49 -5.67 19.09
CA ILE A 259 -9.60 -5.47 17.94
C ILE A 259 -10.36 -4.92 16.73
N LYS A 260 -11.48 -5.54 16.35
CA LYS A 260 -12.32 -5.07 15.24
C LYS A 260 -12.79 -3.63 15.47
N MET A 261 -13.18 -3.29 16.70
CA MET A 261 -13.63 -1.95 17.04
C MET A 261 -12.50 -0.91 16.89
N LEU A 262 -11.29 -1.23 17.33
CA LEU A 262 -10.13 -0.35 17.17
C LEU A 262 -9.82 -0.10 15.69
N GLU A 263 -9.86 -1.14 14.86
CA GLU A 263 -9.63 -1.00 13.42
C GLU A 263 -10.73 -0.16 12.76
N MET A 264 -11.99 -0.36 13.13
CA MET A 264 -13.11 0.46 12.66
C MET A 264 -12.93 1.94 13.02
N LYS A 265 -12.49 2.26 14.25
CA LYS A 265 -12.16 3.64 14.65
C LYS A 265 -11.04 4.24 13.80
N ARG A 266 -10.03 3.45 13.44
CA ARG A 266 -8.95 3.89 12.53
C ARG A 266 -9.49 4.17 11.13
N LEU A 267 -10.44 3.39 10.62
CA LEU A 267 -11.06 3.65 9.33
C LEU A 267 -11.94 4.92 9.34
N GLN A 268 -12.65 5.15 10.44
CA GLN A 268 -13.50 6.33 10.63
C GLN A 268 -12.74 7.66 10.62
N GLN A 269 -11.42 7.67 10.79
CA GLN A 269 -10.62 8.90 10.61
C GLN A 269 -10.67 9.44 9.16
N PHE A 270 -11.06 8.59 8.19
CA PHE A 270 -11.25 8.95 6.79
C PHE A 270 -12.73 9.19 6.45
N ALA A 271 -13.59 9.33 7.45
CA ALA A 271 -15.02 9.50 7.24
C ALA A 271 -15.30 10.73 6.38
N VAL A 272 -16.14 10.53 5.36
CA VAL A 272 -16.62 11.60 4.48
C VAL A 272 -18.13 11.66 4.51
N ASP A 273 -18.64 12.90 4.46
CA ASP A 273 -20.06 13.13 4.43
C ASP A 273 -20.61 12.97 3.00
N VAL A 274 -21.16 11.79 2.69
CA VAL A 274 -21.71 11.46 1.37
C VAL A 274 -23.19 11.81 1.31
N THR A 275 -23.61 12.54 0.28
CA THR A 275 -25.02 12.87 0.00
C THR A 275 -25.38 12.42 -1.40
N LEU A 276 -26.57 11.86 -1.58
CA LEU A 276 -27.06 11.36 -2.86
C LEU A 276 -27.36 12.50 -3.84
N ASP A 277 -27.04 12.32 -5.11
CA ASP A 277 -27.30 13.28 -6.20
C ASP A 277 -28.65 12.99 -6.89
N PRO A 278 -29.68 13.83 -6.68
CA PRO A 278 -31.00 13.65 -7.31
C PRO A 278 -30.97 13.70 -8.84
N LEU A 279 -29.94 14.32 -9.44
CA LEU A 279 -29.80 14.37 -10.89
C LEU A 279 -29.39 13.02 -11.47
N THR A 280 -28.78 12.15 -10.66
CA THR A 280 -28.35 10.81 -11.07
C THR A 280 -29.40 9.73 -10.78
N ALA A 281 -30.24 9.95 -9.77
CA ALA A 281 -31.20 8.97 -9.28
C ALA A 281 -32.16 8.47 -10.36
N ASN A 282 -32.31 7.15 -10.42
CA ASN A 282 -33.34 6.49 -11.23
C ASN A 282 -34.75 6.98 -10.82
N PRO A 283 -35.70 7.12 -11.77
CA PRO A 283 -37.07 7.57 -11.47
C PRO A 283 -37.88 6.73 -10.47
N TYR A 284 -37.51 5.47 -10.21
CA TYR A 284 -38.10 4.67 -9.14
C TYR A 284 -37.57 5.01 -7.74
N LEU A 285 -36.46 5.75 -7.64
CA LEU A 285 -35.85 6.08 -6.37
C LEU A 285 -36.45 7.35 -5.76
N VAL A 286 -36.67 7.30 -4.45
CA VAL A 286 -37.06 8.44 -3.65
C VAL A 286 -35.96 8.76 -2.66
N LEU A 287 -35.50 10.01 -2.67
CA LEU A 287 -34.47 10.52 -1.78
C LEU A 287 -35.13 11.35 -0.68
N SER A 288 -34.56 11.32 0.52
CA SER A 288 -34.89 12.27 1.58
C SER A 288 -34.37 13.68 1.27
N ASP A 289 -34.92 14.69 1.94
CA ASP A 289 -34.55 16.09 1.75
C ASP A 289 -33.08 16.38 2.06
N ASP A 290 -32.51 15.68 3.06
CA ASP A 290 -31.09 15.74 3.42
C ASP A 290 -30.17 14.96 2.46
N GLY A 291 -30.74 14.20 1.52
CA GLY A 291 -30.01 13.35 0.58
C GLY A 291 -29.26 12.19 1.24
N LYS A 292 -29.61 11.78 2.46
CA LYS A 292 -28.95 10.69 3.20
C LYS A 292 -29.68 9.35 3.11
N GLN A 293 -30.93 9.36 2.67
CA GLN A 293 -31.76 8.15 2.59
C GLN A 293 -32.27 7.96 1.18
N VAL A 294 -32.40 6.70 0.79
CA VAL A 294 -32.99 6.28 -0.47
C VAL A 294 -33.84 5.04 -0.27
N TYR A 295 -34.97 4.99 -0.95
CA TYR A 295 -35.76 3.78 -1.09
C TYR A 295 -36.30 3.65 -2.52
N CYS A 296 -36.50 2.41 -2.94
CA CYS A 296 -37.18 2.09 -4.19
C CYS A 296 -38.69 2.17 -3.97
N SER A 297 -39.37 2.95 -4.79
CA SER A 297 -40.82 3.00 -4.85
C SER A 297 -41.32 2.13 -6.00
N ASP A 298 -42.52 1.57 -5.86
CA ASP A 298 -43.22 0.89 -6.95
C ASP A 298 -43.77 1.87 -8.00
N VAL A 299 -43.70 3.18 -7.74
CA VAL A 299 -44.23 4.23 -8.61
C VAL A 299 -43.09 4.91 -9.36
N TRP A 300 -43.20 4.90 -10.69
CA TRP A 300 -42.31 5.67 -11.56
C TRP A 300 -42.59 7.17 -11.46
N LYS A 301 -41.60 7.96 -11.06
CA LYS A 301 -41.73 9.43 -11.02
C LYS A 301 -41.48 10.05 -12.39
N ASN A 302 -42.33 10.99 -12.79
CA ASN A 302 -42.12 11.75 -14.02
C ASN A 302 -41.08 12.87 -13.79
N LEU A 303 -39.80 12.50 -13.79
CA LEU A 303 -38.69 13.43 -13.63
C LEU A 303 -38.11 13.86 -14.98
N PRO A 304 -37.59 15.10 -15.11
CA PRO A 304 -36.88 15.53 -16.31
C PRO A 304 -35.71 14.59 -16.62
N ASP A 305 -35.64 14.15 -17.87
CA ASP A 305 -34.49 13.39 -18.36
C ASP A 305 -33.26 14.29 -18.46
N ASN A 306 -32.10 13.73 -18.14
CA ASN A 306 -30.81 14.39 -18.29
C ASN A 306 -29.70 13.34 -18.47
N PRO A 307 -28.54 13.69 -19.06
CA PRO A 307 -27.46 12.72 -19.32
C PRO A 307 -26.92 12.01 -18.07
N LYS A 308 -27.01 12.66 -16.89
CA LYS A 308 -26.50 12.12 -15.62
C LYS A 308 -27.45 11.08 -14.99
N ARG A 309 -28.73 11.05 -15.38
CA ARG A 309 -29.75 10.20 -14.77
C ARG A 309 -29.65 8.74 -15.21
N PHE A 310 -29.61 7.81 -14.26
CA PHE A 310 -29.80 6.40 -14.56
C PHE A 310 -31.22 6.13 -15.05
N SER A 311 -31.34 5.52 -16.22
CA SER A 311 -32.65 5.19 -16.82
C SER A 311 -32.97 3.69 -16.78
N LYS A 312 -31.94 2.84 -16.76
CA LYS A 312 -32.09 1.37 -16.81
C LYS A 312 -31.86 0.70 -15.45
N TYR A 313 -30.75 1.03 -14.78
CA TYR A 313 -30.43 0.50 -13.46
C TYR A 313 -31.04 1.36 -12.35
N ILE A 314 -31.53 0.73 -11.27
CA ILE A 314 -32.17 1.40 -10.13
C ILE A 314 -31.08 1.92 -9.17
N ASN A 315 -30.25 2.84 -9.69
CA ASN A 315 -29.07 3.35 -9.00
C ASN A 315 -29.16 4.86 -8.77
N VAL A 316 -28.38 5.33 -7.81
CA VAL A 316 -28.12 6.75 -7.52
C VAL A 316 -26.66 6.90 -7.11
N LEU A 317 -26.00 7.98 -7.50
CA LEU A 317 -24.62 8.28 -7.10
C LEU A 317 -24.59 9.27 -5.93
N GLY A 318 -23.48 9.27 -5.19
CA GLY A 318 -23.13 10.40 -4.32
C GLY A 318 -22.78 11.65 -5.13
N LYS A 319 -22.95 12.83 -4.54
CA LYS A 319 -22.53 14.13 -5.10
C LYS A 319 -21.02 14.33 -5.03
N GLN A 320 -20.38 13.74 -4.03
CA GLN A 320 -18.95 13.89 -3.78
C GLN A 320 -18.15 13.03 -4.75
N ASN A 321 -17.18 13.66 -5.43
CA ASN A 321 -16.23 13.00 -6.31
C ASN A 321 -14.84 12.97 -5.64
N PHE A 322 -14.12 11.86 -5.83
CA PHE A 322 -12.81 11.65 -5.22
C PHE A 322 -11.77 11.27 -6.28
N SER A 323 -10.70 12.04 -6.41
CA SER A 323 -9.63 11.81 -7.38
C SER A 323 -8.37 11.15 -6.79
N SER A 324 -8.16 11.27 -5.49
CA SER A 324 -6.99 10.74 -4.76
C SER A 324 -7.25 10.76 -3.25
N GLY A 325 -6.62 9.87 -2.48
CA GLY A 325 -6.76 9.83 -1.02
C GLY A 325 -7.45 8.58 -0.49
N ARG A 326 -7.79 8.59 0.80
CA ARG A 326 -8.54 7.53 1.50
C ARG A 326 -9.85 8.13 2.00
N PHE A 327 -10.93 7.36 1.86
CA PHE A 327 -12.28 7.79 2.18
C PHE A 327 -13.06 6.65 2.80
N TYR A 328 -13.93 6.97 3.73
CA TYR A 328 -14.75 6.01 4.44
C TYR A 328 -16.17 6.55 4.57
N PHE A 329 -17.17 5.68 4.37
CA PHE A 329 -18.57 6.01 4.59
C PHE A 329 -19.33 4.74 4.99
N GLU A 330 -20.39 4.91 5.75
CA GLU A 330 -21.25 3.83 6.24
C GLU A 330 -22.67 4.00 5.69
N VAL A 331 -23.33 2.89 5.39
CA VAL A 331 -24.73 2.87 4.96
C VAL A 331 -25.49 1.85 5.79
N GLN A 332 -26.57 2.29 6.42
CA GLN A 332 -27.42 1.42 7.21
C GLN A 332 -28.40 0.67 6.30
N VAL A 333 -28.30 -0.66 6.29
CA VAL A 333 -29.13 -1.54 5.42
C VAL A 333 -30.03 -2.49 6.20
N LYS A 334 -30.16 -2.28 7.53
CA LYS A 334 -30.94 -3.15 8.42
C LYS A 334 -32.37 -3.36 7.88
N GLY A 335 -32.77 -4.62 7.72
CA GLY A 335 -34.10 -5.01 7.24
C GLY A 335 -34.27 -5.01 5.72
N LYS A 336 -33.21 -4.76 4.93
CA LYS A 336 -33.24 -4.86 3.48
C LYS A 336 -32.77 -6.23 3.01
N THR A 337 -33.50 -6.83 2.07
CA THR A 337 -33.18 -8.14 1.47
C THR A 337 -32.37 -8.03 0.19
N ASP A 338 -32.39 -6.87 -0.46
CA ASP A 338 -31.73 -6.60 -1.73
C ASP A 338 -31.22 -5.15 -1.77
N TRP A 339 -29.94 -4.98 -2.07
CA TRP A 339 -29.25 -3.68 -2.13
C TRP A 339 -27.84 -3.80 -2.72
N ASP A 340 -27.42 -2.68 -3.30
CA ASP A 340 -26.16 -2.47 -3.98
C ASP A 340 -25.38 -1.34 -3.31
N LEU A 341 -24.10 -1.56 -3.00
CA LEU A 341 -23.21 -0.53 -2.48
C LEU A 341 -21.85 -0.60 -3.16
N GLY A 342 -21.30 0.53 -3.62
CA GLY A 342 -20.01 0.52 -4.30
C GLY A 342 -19.48 1.89 -4.68
N VAL A 343 -18.34 1.87 -5.37
CA VAL A 343 -17.69 3.06 -5.94
C VAL A 343 -17.53 2.86 -7.44
N VAL A 344 -17.94 3.88 -8.21
CA VAL A 344 -17.91 3.88 -9.68
C VAL A 344 -17.08 5.04 -10.21
N LYS A 345 -16.51 4.88 -11.41
CA LYS A 345 -15.99 6.01 -12.18
C LYS A 345 -17.16 6.92 -12.59
N GLU A 346 -16.93 8.23 -12.58
CA GLU A 346 -17.93 9.22 -13.02
C GLU A 346 -18.42 8.96 -14.46
N SER A 347 -17.56 8.39 -15.30
CA SER A 347 -17.82 8.05 -16.70
C SER A 347 -18.67 6.79 -16.93
N ILE A 348 -19.25 6.19 -15.88
CA ILE A 348 -20.14 5.02 -16.02
C ILE A 348 -21.30 5.31 -16.99
N ASN A 349 -21.64 4.33 -17.83
CA ASN A 349 -22.81 4.42 -18.73
C ASN A 349 -24.09 4.34 -17.90
N ARG A 350 -24.99 5.31 -18.12
CA ARG A 350 -26.23 5.50 -17.32
C ARG A 350 -27.51 5.22 -18.13
N LYS A 351 -27.39 4.98 -19.43
CA LYS A 351 -28.52 4.97 -20.37
C LYS A 351 -28.77 3.62 -21.04
N GLU A 352 -27.73 2.86 -21.33
CA GLU A 352 -27.88 1.62 -22.10
C GLU A 352 -27.91 0.38 -21.20
N TYR A 353 -28.62 -0.64 -21.68
CA TYR A 353 -28.55 -1.99 -21.14
C TYR A 353 -27.26 -2.61 -21.70
N ILE A 354 -26.31 -2.99 -20.84
CA ILE A 354 -25.18 -3.79 -21.31
C ILE A 354 -25.76 -5.18 -21.62
N ALA A 355 -25.85 -5.53 -22.90
CA ALA A 355 -26.51 -6.76 -23.35
C ALA A 355 -25.88 -8.01 -22.71
N ALA A 356 -26.74 -8.83 -22.10
CA ALA A 356 -26.39 -10.14 -21.57
C ALA A 356 -26.00 -11.07 -22.74
N THR A 357 -24.82 -11.66 -22.65
CA THR A 357 -24.49 -12.87 -23.43
C THR A 357 -23.99 -13.94 -22.46
N PRO A 358 -24.28 -15.23 -22.71
CA PRO A 358 -24.22 -16.30 -21.70
C PRO A 358 -22.82 -16.66 -21.18
N LYS A 359 -21.81 -15.82 -21.43
CA LYS A 359 -20.41 -16.13 -21.17
C LYS A 359 -19.63 -15.04 -20.44
N ASN A 360 -20.27 -13.97 -19.95
CA ASN A 360 -19.60 -12.97 -19.11
C ASN A 360 -20.63 -12.05 -18.41
N ASP A 361 -21.46 -12.62 -17.53
CA ASP A 361 -22.60 -11.92 -16.92
C ASP A 361 -22.24 -10.82 -15.91
N TYR A 362 -20.97 -10.65 -15.54
CA TYR A 362 -20.54 -9.63 -14.58
C TYR A 362 -19.39 -8.73 -15.08
N LEU A 363 -18.70 -9.07 -16.16
CA LEU A 363 -17.36 -8.54 -16.48
C LEU A 363 -17.29 -7.19 -17.21
N ASN A 364 -18.40 -6.68 -17.78
CA ASN A 364 -18.35 -5.40 -18.52
C ASN A 364 -18.89 -4.19 -17.75
N MET A 365 -19.74 -4.38 -16.73
CA MET A 365 -20.00 -3.34 -15.72
C MET A 365 -18.73 -3.09 -14.87
N LEU A 366 -17.89 -4.13 -14.74
CA LEU A 366 -16.64 -4.17 -13.99
C LEU A 366 -15.50 -3.28 -14.56
N ASN A 367 -15.55 -2.83 -15.81
CA ASN A 367 -14.51 -1.90 -16.33
C ASN A 367 -14.62 -0.46 -15.76
N SER A 368 -15.78 -0.13 -15.18
CA SER A 368 -16.08 1.17 -14.57
C SER A 368 -16.36 1.13 -13.05
N LEU A 369 -16.55 -0.07 -12.48
CA LEU A 369 -16.68 -0.30 -11.04
C LEU A 369 -15.29 -0.45 -10.41
N LEU A 370 -15.01 0.32 -9.37
CA LEU A 370 -13.78 0.20 -8.60
C LEU A 370 -13.92 -0.87 -7.50
N TRP A 371 -15.12 -0.99 -6.91
CA TRP A 371 -15.50 -2.00 -5.91
C TRP A 371 -17.04 -2.03 -5.73
N PHE A 372 -17.60 -3.17 -5.31
CA PHE A 372 -19.03 -3.37 -5.08
C PHE A 372 -19.34 -4.49 -4.06
N MET A 373 -20.46 -4.34 -3.35
CA MET A 373 -21.06 -5.32 -2.43
C MET A 373 -22.55 -5.52 -2.76
N TYR A 374 -22.99 -6.78 -2.88
CA TYR A 374 -24.38 -7.18 -3.10
C TYR A 374 -24.86 -8.03 -1.95
N ALA A 375 -25.93 -7.60 -1.26
CA ALA A 375 -26.61 -8.38 -0.23
C ALA A 375 -25.66 -9.10 0.76
N GLY A 376 -24.58 -8.43 1.20
CA GLY A 376 -23.60 -8.96 2.15
C GLY A 376 -22.49 -9.87 1.56
N ASN A 377 -22.53 -10.21 0.27
CA ASN A 377 -21.45 -10.94 -0.40
C ASN A 377 -20.39 -9.97 -0.94
N PHE A 378 -19.18 -10.02 -0.37
CA PHE A 378 -18.03 -9.23 -0.80
C PHE A 378 -17.34 -9.88 -2.01
N LYS A 379 -17.04 -9.10 -3.06
CA LYS A 379 -16.24 -9.56 -4.22
C LYS A 379 -15.12 -8.56 -4.56
N PRO A 380 -13.86 -8.85 -4.21
CA PRO A 380 -12.72 -8.10 -4.72
C PRO A 380 -12.43 -8.56 -6.17
N ILE A 381 -12.24 -7.59 -7.09
CA ILE A 381 -12.18 -7.87 -8.54
C ILE A 381 -10.85 -8.54 -8.97
N ASN A 382 -9.84 -8.60 -8.10
CA ASN A 382 -8.49 -9.09 -8.45
C ASN A 382 -8.30 -10.62 -8.41
N GLU A 383 -9.31 -11.44 -8.10
CA GLU A 383 -9.17 -12.92 -8.01
C GLU A 383 -9.96 -13.72 -9.06
N VAL A 384 -10.56 -13.08 -10.07
CA VAL A 384 -11.39 -13.80 -11.07
C VAL A 384 -10.57 -14.40 -12.23
N SER A 385 -9.24 -14.30 -12.22
CA SER A 385 -8.38 -14.83 -13.30
C SER A 385 -7.97 -16.30 -13.18
N SER A 386 -8.43 -17.04 -12.18
CA SER A 386 -8.22 -18.49 -12.13
C SER A 386 -9.49 -19.20 -11.71
N LEU A 387 -10.17 -19.81 -12.67
CA LEU A 387 -10.78 -21.14 -12.59
C LEU A 387 -11.58 -21.37 -13.89
N GLY A 388 -10.84 -21.74 -14.92
CA GLY A 388 -11.41 -22.41 -16.08
C GLY A 388 -11.66 -23.88 -15.76
N GLY A 389 -12.94 -24.26 -15.73
CA GLY A 389 -13.48 -25.56 -16.13
C GLY A 389 -13.00 -26.83 -15.42
N LYS A 390 -13.94 -27.52 -14.76
CA LYS A 390 -14.55 -28.74 -15.31
C LYS A 390 -15.80 -29.11 -14.51
N SER A 391 -16.92 -29.16 -15.21
CA SER A 391 -18.13 -29.87 -14.79
C SER A 391 -17.88 -31.37 -14.85
N GLN A 392 -18.30 -32.11 -13.82
CA GLN A 392 -19.01 -33.37 -14.01
C GLN A 392 -19.70 -33.81 -12.70
N ARG A 393 -21.04 -33.89 -12.81
CA ARG A 393 -22.07 -34.61 -12.04
C ARG A 393 -22.10 -34.52 -10.52
#